data_AF-A0A270B9G9-F1
#
_entry.id   AF-A0A270B9G9-F1
#
_cell.length_a   1.000
_cell.length_b   1.000
_cell.length_c   1.000
_cell.angle_alpha   90.00
_cell.angle_beta   90.00
_cell.angle_gamma   90.00
#
_symmetry.space_group_name_H-M   'P 1'
#
loop_
_entity.id
_entity.type
_entity.pdbx_description
1 polymer ?
#
loop_
_entity_poly.entity_id
_entity_poly.type
_entity_poly.pdbx_seq_one_letter_code
_entity_poly.pdbx_strand_id
1 'polypeptide(L)'
;MFNNWDVTGGVSDFWDYIREPRPHRWTSWGVAIAFAILLFWGFGKYLIPYEKPQPQIIYFENWSANRSEADVRADWIARAKETTRENAKRRAEFQKLADMMGVDYDSTEADKVTRETLGKEADTLTKDTKPAPPRRSTLAERAARGPAPAPQ
;
A
#
# COMPACT_ATOMS: atom_id res chain seq x y z
N MET A 1 4.11 43.70 -18.39
CA MET A 1 3.46 44.16 -19.63
C MET A 1 4.18 43.49 -20.81
N PHE A 2 3.59 42.45 -21.40
CA PHE A 2 4.08 41.82 -22.65
C PHE A 2 2.99 41.98 -23.71
N ASN A 3 2.81 43.20 -24.24
CA ASN A 3 1.65 43.54 -25.08
C ASN A 3 1.97 43.68 -26.58
N ASN A 4 3.22 43.45 -26.99
CA ASN A 4 3.63 43.53 -28.39
C ASN A 4 4.23 42.18 -28.81
N TRP A 5 3.37 41.25 -29.22
CA TRP A 5 3.81 39.97 -29.77
C TRP A 5 3.99 40.14 -31.27
N ASP A 6 5.24 40.21 -31.71
CA ASP A 6 5.56 40.28 -33.14
C ASP A 6 5.62 38.88 -33.75
N VAL A 7 4.44 38.33 -34.02
CA VAL A 7 4.28 37.02 -34.66
C VAL A 7 4.85 37.03 -36.08
N THR A 8 4.74 38.16 -36.78
CA THR A 8 5.21 38.30 -38.16
C THR A 8 6.73 38.35 -38.23
N GLY A 9 7.37 39.12 -37.34
CA GLY A 9 8.83 39.14 -37.19
C GLY A 9 9.38 37.77 -36.81
N GLY A 10 8.75 37.08 -35.86
CA GLY A 10 9.18 35.73 -35.46
C GLY A 10 9.10 34.69 -36.59
N VAL A 11 8.09 34.78 -37.46
CA VAL A 11 8.00 33.92 -38.65
C VAL A 11 9.07 34.27 -39.69
N SER A 12 9.36 35.57 -39.87
CA SER A 12 10.44 36.01 -40.78
C SER A 12 11.80 35.50 -40.31
N ASP A 13 12.15 35.73 -39.04
CA ASP A 13 13.42 35.30 -38.45
C ASP A 13 13.60 33.78 -38.52
N PHE A 14 12.52 33.02 -38.29
CA PHE A 14 12.52 31.57 -38.44
C PHE A 14 12.81 31.15 -39.89
N TRP A 15 12.22 31.84 -40.85
CA TRP A 15 12.40 31.50 -42.27
C TRP A 15 13.79 31.88 -42.78
N ASP A 16 14.33 32.99 -42.31
CA ASP A 16 15.72 33.39 -42.59
C ASP A 16 16.71 32.38 -42.00
N TYR A 17 16.45 31.90 -40.78
CA TYR A 17 17.22 30.81 -40.15
C TYR A 17 17.18 29.50 -40.97
N ILE A 18 16.00 29.12 -41.49
CA ILE A 18 15.85 27.91 -42.31
C ILE A 18 16.70 28.00 -43.60
N ARG A 19 16.71 29.18 -44.23
CA ARG A 19 17.37 29.38 -45.52
C ARG A 19 18.89 29.48 -45.42
N GLU A 20 19.41 29.80 -44.24
CA GLU A 20 20.83 30.02 -44.05
C GLU A 20 21.66 28.75 -44.36
N PRO A 21 22.71 28.86 -45.22
CA PRO A 21 23.57 27.74 -45.55
C PRO A 21 24.54 27.43 -44.42
N ARG A 22 24.15 26.47 -43.57
CA ARG A 22 24.97 25.96 -42.47
C ARG A 22 25.43 24.52 -42.72
N PRO A 23 26.62 24.14 -42.24
CA PRO A 23 27.08 22.76 -42.31
C PRO A 23 26.11 21.84 -41.53
N HIS A 24 25.91 20.62 -42.02
CA HIS A 24 25.07 19.61 -41.38
C HIS A 24 23.57 19.97 -41.22
N ARG A 25 23.06 21.04 -41.85
CA ARG A 25 21.66 21.44 -41.73
C ARG A 25 20.69 20.28 -41.99
N TRP A 26 20.86 19.58 -43.12
CA TRP A 26 19.98 18.47 -43.51
C TRP A 26 20.02 17.29 -42.53
N THR A 27 21.20 17.00 -41.96
CA THR A 27 21.35 15.97 -40.93
C THR A 27 20.67 16.37 -39.63
N SER A 28 20.82 17.62 -39.17
CA SER A 28 20.12 18.13 -37.99
C SER A 28 18.60 18.11 -38.17
N TRP A 29 18.10 18.53 -39.35
CA TRP A 29 16.69 18.44 -39.72
C TRP A 29 16.18 17.00 -39.72
N GLY A 30 16.94 16.08 -40.33
CA GLY A 30 16.59 14.66 -40.35
C GLY A 30 16.46 14.06 -38.95
N VAL A 31 17.40 14.38 -38.05
CA VAL A 31 17.35 13.91 -36.65
C VAL A 31 16.16 14.52 -35.92
N ALA A 32 15.90 15.82 -36.07
CA ALA A 32 14.77 16.48 -35.40
C ALA A 32 13.43 15.87 -35.82
N ILE A 33 13.23 15.63 -37.12
CA ILE A 33 12.02 15.02 -37.66
C ILE A 33 11.90 13.56 -37.21
N ALA A 34 12.98 12.78 -37.31
CA ALA A 34 12.99 11.38 -36.89
C ALA A 34 12.68 11.24 -35.39
N PHE A 35 13.24 12.11 -34.56
CA PHE A 35 12.99 12.12 -33.12
C PHE A 35 11.53 12.45 -32.81
N ALA A 36 10.94 13.44 -33.48
CA ALA A 36 9.52 13.76 -33.33
C ALA A 36 8.63 12.56 -33.73
N ILE A 37 8.89 11.93 -34.87
CA ILE A 37 8.15 10.74 -35.34
C ILE A 37 8.25 9.61 -34.31
N LEU A 38 9.46 9.33 -33.79
CA LEU A 38 9.68 8.28 -32.82
C LEU A 38 8.90 8.53 -31.52
N LEU A 39 8.90 9.77 -31.03
CA LEU A 39 8.12 10.15 -29.86
C LEU A 39 6.61 9.92 -30.09
N PHE A 40 6.05 10.45 -31.19
CA PHE A 40 4.63 10.28 -31.47
C PHE A 40 4.23 8.82 -31.69
N TRP A 41 5.08 8.03 -32.36
CA TRP A 41 4.88 6.59 -32.53
C TRP A 41 4.88 5.86 -31.18
N GLY A 42 5.86 6.16 -30.32
CA GLY A 42 5.94 5.59 -28.98
C GLY A 42 4.71 5.93 -28.13
N PHE A 43 4.32 7.20 -28.09
CA PHE A 43 3.12 7.62 -27.37
C PHE A 43 1.84 6.97 -27.91
N GLY A 44 1.67 6.90 -29.23
CA GLY A 44 0.51 6.26 -29.84
C GLY A 44 0.43 4.76 -29.54
N LYS A 45 1.57 4.07 -29.47
CA LYS A 45 1.63 2.63 -29.21
C LYS A 45 1.46 2.26 -27.73
N TYR A 46 1.97 3.08 -26.81
CA TYR A 46 2.11 2.69 -25.40
C TYR A 46 1.29 3.53 -24.42
N LEU A 47 0.91 4.77 -24.76
CA LEU A 47 0.17 5.64 -23.84
C LEU A 47 -1.34 5.55 -24.04
N ILE A 48 -1.80 5.13 -25.21
CA ILE A 48 -3.22 4.95 -25.52
C ILE A 48 -3.51 3.44 -25.46
N PRO A 49 -4.10 2.92 -24.36
CA PRO A 49 -4.56 1.54 -24.35
C PRO A 49 -5.63 1.37 -25.44
N TYR A 50 -5.30 0.62 -26.49
CA TYR A 50 -6.18 0.36 -27.63
C TYR A 50 -7.45 -0.39 -27.22
N GLU A 51 -7.39 -1.10 -26.09
CA GLU A 51 -8.50 -1.86 -25.52
C GLU A 51 -8.70 -1.47 -24.05
N LYS A 52 -9.93 -1.05 -23.73
CA LYS A 52 -10.38 -1.01 -22.34
C LYS A 52 -10.34 -2.46 -21.81
N PRO A 53 -9.77 -2.73 -20.62
CA PRO A 53 -9.77 -4.07 -20.07
C PRO A 53 -11.22 -4.55 -19.97
N GLN A 54 -11.55 -5.60 -20.72
CA GLN A 54 -12.87 -6.21 -20.65
C GLN A 54 -13.01 -6.88 -19.28
N PRO A 55 -14.18 -6.79 -18.63
CA PRO A 55 -14.42 -7.50 -17.38
C PRO A 55 -14.22 -9.00 -17.59
N GLN A 56 -13.18 -9.57 -16.97
CA GLN A 56 -12.96 -11.01 -16.96
C GLN A 56 -13.82 -11.62 -15.85
N ILE A 57 -14.82 -12.42 -16.23
CA ILE A 57 -15.60 -13.21 -15.27
C ILE A 57 -14.90 -14.56 -15.11
N ILE A 58 -14.17 -14.72 -14.01
CA ILE A 58 -13.51 -15.99 -13.66
C ILE A 58 -14.51 -16.82 -12.85
N TYR A 59 -15.04 -17.88 -13.44
CA TYR A 59 -15.87 -18.85 -12.74
C TYR A 59 -14.97 -19.90 -12.08
N PHE A 60 -15.13 -20.10 -10.78
CA PHE A 60 -14.51 -21.22 -10.07
C PHE A 60 -15.60 -22.02 -9.35
N GLU A 61 -15.64 -23.32 -9.61
CA GLU A 61 -16.59 -24.25 -9.02
C GLU A 61 -15.96 -24.81 -7.72
N ASN A 62 -16.30 -24.23 -6.58
CA ASN A 62 -15.69 -24.57 -5.28
C ASN A 62 -16.51 -25.56 -4.43
N TRP A 63 -17.49 -26.24 -5.02
CA TRP A 63 -18.44 -27.05 -4.25
C TRP A 63 -18.62 -28.42 -4.89
N SER A 64 -18.20 -29.47 -4.18
CA SER A 64 -18.55 -30.85 -4.55
C SER A 64 -20.05 -31.06 -4.33
N ALA A 65 -20.79 -31.50 -5.36
CA ALA A 65 -22.23 -31.71 -5.27
C ALA A 65 -22.67 -32.71 -4.16
N ASN A 66 -21.75 -33.54 -3.68
CA ASN A 66 -22.00 -34.62 -2.72
C ASN A 66 -21.59 -34.29 -1.27
N ARG A 67 -21.32 -33.03 -0.93
CA ARG A 67 -20.90 -32.67 0.45
C ARG A 67 -22.10 -32.71 1.40
N SER A 68 -21.93 -33.29 2.58
CA SER A 68 -22.95 -33.24 3.63
C SER A 68 -22.96 -31.89 4.35
N GLU A 69 -24.09 -31.50 4.94
CA GLU A 69 -24.18 -30.29 5.77
C GLU A 69 -23.22 -30.33 6.97
N ALA A 70 -22.94 -31.53 7.49
CA ALA A 70 -21.99 -31.74 8.58
C ALA A 70 -20.56 -31.39 8.15
N ASP A 71 -20.15 -31.81 6.95
CA ASP A 71 -18.83 -31.50 6.40
C ASP A 71 -18.66 -29.99 6.14
N VAL A 72 -19.72 -29.34 5.63
CA VAL A 72 -19.72 -27.89 5.42
C VAL A 72 -19.56 -27.16 6.75
N ARG A 73 -20.28 -27.57 7.79
CA ARG A 73 -20.18 -26.97 9.12
C ARG A 73 -18.80 -27.19 9.74
N ALA A 74 -18.24 -28.39 9.61
CA ALA A 74 -16.90 -28.69 10.11
C ALA A 74 -15.84 -27.82 9.43
N ASP A 75 -15.92 -27.65 8.12
CA ASP A 75 -15.02 -26.79 7.34
C ASP A 75 -15.15 -25.31 7.73
N TRP A 76 -16.38 -24.80 7.92
CA TRP A 76 -16.60 -23.44 8.41
C TRP A 76 -15.99 -23.22 9.80
N ILE A 77 -16.15 -24.17 10.72
CA ILE A 77 -15.53 -24.10 12.04
C ILE A 77 -14.00 -24.13 11.92
N ALA A 78 -13.45 -25.00 11.06
CA ALA A 78 -12.00 -25.08 10.84
C ALA A 78 -11.44 -23.75 10.32
N ARG A 79 -12.07 -23.16 9.30
CA ARG A 79 -11.67 -21.86 8.74
C ARG A 79 -11.82 -20.72 9.74
N ALA A 80 -12.89 -20.71 10.53
CA ALA A 80 -13.10 -19.71 11.58
C ALA A 80 -11.99 -19.78 12.64
N LYS A 81 -11.59 -20.99 13.04
CA LYS A 81 -10.45 -21.20 13.95
C LYS A 81 -9.16 -20.73 13.31
N GLU A 82 -8.85 -21.14 12.09
CA GLU A 82 -7.63 -20.74 11.39
C GLU A 82 -7.49 -19.21 11.26
N THR A 83 -8.55 -18.55 10.77
CA THR A 83 -8.60 -17.09 10.66
C THR A 83 -8.40 -16.42 12.02
N THR A 84 -8.98 -16.97 13.08
CA THR A 84 -8.81 -16.42 14.43
C THR A 84 -7.39 -16.59 14.95
N ARG A 85 -6.71 -17.70 14.62
CA ARG A 85 -5.29 -17.89 14.96
C ARG A 85 -4.41 -16.87 14.23
N GLU A 86 -4.64 -16.64 12.94
CA GLU A 86 -3.88 -15.66 12.18
C GLU A 86 -4.09 -14.24 12.69
N ASN A 87 -5.35 -13.87 12.98
CA ASN A 87 -5.68 -12.58 13.56
C ASN A 87 -5.03 -12.38 14.94
N ALA A 88 -4.99 -13.42 15.78
CA ALA A 88 -4.30 -13.36 17.07
C ALA A 88 -2.80 -13.09 16.90
N LYS A 89 -2.13 -13.75 15.95
CA LYS A 89 -0.72 -13.51 15.63
C LYS A 89 -0.48 -12.07 15.17
N ARG A 90 -1.29 -11.58 14.21
CA ARG A 90 -1.18 -10.20 13.71
C ARG A 90 -1.40 -9.17 14.82
N ARG A 91 -2.39 -9.40 15.71
CA ARG A 91 -2.64 -8.51 16.85
C ARG A 91 -1.44 -8.44 17.80
N ALA A 92 -0.77 -9.56 18.05
CA ALA A 92 0.42 -9.56 18.88
C ALA A 92 1.59 -8.80 18.22
N GLU A 93 1.72 -8.85 16.90
CA GLU A 93 2.70 -8.02 16.16
C GLU A 93 2.38 -6.53 16.31
N PHE A 94 1.11 -6.14 16.16
CA PHE A 94 0.68 -4.75 16.36
C PHE A 94 0.85 -4.28 17.79
N GLN A 95 0.61 -5.14 18.79
CA GLN A 95 0.84 -4.81 20.19
C GLN A 95 2.34 -4.52 20.45
N LYS A 96 3.25 -5.34 19.90
CA LYS A 96 4.69 -5.08 19.99
C LYS A 96 5.07 -3.74 19.34
N LEU A 97 4.45 -3.40 18.21
CA LEU A 97 4.66 -2.11 17.56
C LEU A 97 4.15 -0.95 18.42
N ALA A 98 2.98 -1.09 19.03
CA ALA A 98 2.41 -0.09 19.94
C ALA A 98 3.31 0.14 21.16
N ASP A 99 3.83 -0.93 21.76
CA ASP A 99 4.79 -0.86 22.88
C ASP A 99 6.06 -0.10 22.50
N MET A 100 6.58 -0.30 21.29
CA MET A 100 7.74 0.44 20.77
C MET A 100 7.45 1.93 20.57
N MET A 101 6.22 2.26 20.19
CA MET A 101 5.77 3.63 19.94
C MET A 101 5.24 4.33 21.20
N GLY A 102 5.12 3.61 22.33
CA GLY A 102 4.57 4.13 23.58
C GLY A 102 3.07 4.41 23.54
N VAL A 103 2.33 3.68 22.69
CA VAL A 103 0.87 3.80 22.56
C VAL A 103 0.20 2.69 23.36
N ASP A 104 -0.76 3.05 24.22
CA ASP A 104 -1.56 2.06 24.95
C ASP A 104 -2.48 1.31 23.99
N TYR A 105 -2.38 -0.02 23.96
CA TYR A 105 -3.20 -0.91 23.14
C TYR A 105 -4.06 -1.83 24.00
N ASP A 106 -5.38 -1.72 23.87
CA ASP A 106 -6.33 -2.58 24.57
C ASP A 106 -6.65 -3.83 23.75
N SER A 107 -6.15 -4.99 24.20
CA SER A 107 -6.40 -6.31 23.57
C SER A 107 -7.55 -7.08 24.21
N THR A 108 -8.19 -6.58 25.26
CA THR A 108 -9.05 -7.38 26.14
C THR A 108 -10.25 -8.03 25.43
N GLU A 109 -10.97 -7.27 24.63
CA GLU A 109 -12.10 -7.78 23.85
C GLU A 109 -11.65 -8.75 22.75
N ALA A 110 -10.52 -8.47 22.11
CA ALA A 110 -9.96 -9.36 21.10
C ALA A 110 -9.55 -10.70 21.70
N ASP A 111 -8.97 -10.70 22.90
CA ASP A 111 -8.53 -11.90 23.61
C ASP A 111 -9.72 -12.75 24.08
N LYS A 112 -10.84 -12.12 24.50
CA LYS A 112 -12.09 -12.83 24.80
C LYS A 112 -12.61 -13.58 23.59
N VAL A 113 -12.74 -12.91 22.44
CA VAL A 113 -13.22 -13.52 21.19
C VAL A 113 -12.28 -14.65 20.74
N THR A 114 -10.97 -14.48 20.86
CA THR A 114 -10.00 -15.54 20.55
C THR A 114 -10.17 -16.74 21.47
N ARG A 115 -10.42 -16.53 22.76
CA ARG A 115 -10.66 -17.61 23.72
C ARG A 115 -12.00 -18.33 23.47
N GLU A 116 -13.04 -17.61 23.09
CA GLU A 116 -14.35 -18.19 22.77
C GLU A 116 -14.30 -19.07 21.51
N THR A 117 -13.55 -18.64 20.49
CA THR A 117 -13.45 -19.34 19.20
C THR A 117 -12.47 -20.53 19.22
N LEU A 118 -11.33 -20.39 19.90
CA LEU A 118 -10.28 -21.42 19.95
C LEU A 118 -10.37 -22.32 21.19
N GLY A 119 -11.08 -21.90 22.23
CA GLY A 119 -11.18 -22.64 23.49
C GLY A 119 -9.80 -22.92 24.10
N LYS A 120 -9.50 -24.19 24.37
CA LYS A 120 -8.23 -24.63 24.97
C LYS A 120 -7.00 -24.30 24.12
N GLU A 121 -7.16 -24.12 22.82
CA GLU A 121 -6.05 -23.76 21.91
C GLU A 121 -5.67 -22.27 22.02
N ALA A 122 -6.50 -21.42 22.60
CA ALA A 122 -6.13 -20.02 22.86
C ALA A 122 -5.01 -19.92 23.90
N ASP A 123 -5.02 -20.81 24.90
CA ASP A 123 -4.08 -20.75 26.01
C ASP A 123 -2.65 -21.14 25.60
N THR A 124 -2.47 -21.92 24.53
CA THR A 124 -1.15 -22.23 23.97
C THR A 124 -0.58 -21.05 23.19
N LEU A 125 -1.39 -20.41 22.34
CA LEU A 125 -1.00 -19.20 21.60
C LEU A 125 -0.61 -18.05 22.54
N THR A 126 -1.33 -17.91 23.65
CA THR A 126 -1.03 -16.88 24.66
C THR A 126 0.31 -17.13 25.34
N LYS A 127 0.67 -18.39 25.62
CA LYS A 127 1.96 -18.72 26.24
C LYS A 127 3.16 -18.43 25.34
N ASP A 128 3.03 -18.70 24.05
CA ASP A 128 4.13 -18.50 23.10
C ASP A 128 4.27 -17.04 22.64
N THR A 129 3.20 -16.24 22.77
CA THR A 129 3.12 -14.91 22.13
C THR A 129 3.03 -13.74 23.13
N LYS A 130 2.66 -13.97 24.40
CA LYS A 130 2.49 -12.90 25.39
C LYS A 130 3.82 -12.19 25.65
N PRO A 131 3.97 -10.92 25.24
CA PRO A 131 5.11 -10.12 25.68
C PRO A 131 5.02 -9.96 27.20
N ALA A 132 6.15 -10.05 27.89
CA ALA A 132 6.20 -9.81 29.34
C ALA A 132 5.54 -8.44 29.64
N PRO A 133 4.71 -8.34 30.69
CA PRO A 133 4.01 -7.10 30.99
C PRO A 133 5.01 -5.94 31.09
N PRO A 134 4.71 -4.78 30.49
CA PRO A 134 5.65 -3.66 30.45
C PRO A 134 6.00 -3.24 31.89
N ARG A 135 7.28 -3.33 32.26
CA ARG A 135 7.82 -2.94 33.58
C ARG A 135 7.84 -1.42 33.80
N ARG A 136 7.00 -0.65 33.11
CA ARG A 136 7.05 0.82 33.15
C ARG A 136 5.77 1.37 33.75
N SER A 137 5.94 2.05 34.87
CA SER A 137 4.92 2.84 35.56
C SER A 137 4.16 3.70 34.55
N THR A 138 2.84 3.59 34.53
CA THR A 138 1.98 4.36 33.62
C THR A 138 2.18 5.87 33.83
N LEU A 139 1.81 6.70 32.85
CA LEU A 139 1.83 8.16 33.00
C LEU A 139 1.03 8.62 34.23
N ALA A 140 -0.08 7.94 34.54
CA ALA A 140 -0.86 8.16 35.75
C ALA A 140 -0.07 7.86 37.03
N GLU A 141 0.70 6.78 37.05
CA GLU A 141 1.55 6.42 38.20
C GLU A 141 2.76 7.35 38.37
N ARG A 142 3.30 7.90 37.27
CA ARG A 142 4.34 8.94 37.32
C ARG A 142 3.79 10.28 37.79
N ALA A 143 2.58 10.64 37.36
CA ALA A 143 1.89 11.85 37.85
C ALA A 143 1.57 11.77 39.34
N ALA A 144 1.23 10.57 39.85
CA ALA A 144 0.97 10.35 41.27
C ALA A 144 2.23 10.40 42.17
N ARG A 145 3.43 10.21 41.61
CA ARG A 145 4.69 10.13 42.38
C ARG A 145 5.28 11.49 42.78
N GLY A 146 4.72 12.58 42.24
CA GLY A 146 5.18 13.95 42.50
C GLY A 146 6.59 14.25 41.95
N PRO A 147 7.00 15.54 41.89
CA PRO A 147 8.33 15.92 41.41
C PRO A 147 9.42 15.41 42.37
N ALA A 148 10.50 14.84 41.81
CA ALA A 148 11.64 14.37 42.60
C ALA A 148 12.33 15.55 43.30
N PRO A 149 12.74 15.41 44.58
CA PRO A 149 13.44 16.47 45.29
C PRO A 149 14.78 16.76 44.60
N ALA A 150 15.09 18.05 44.44
CA ALA A 150 16.29 18.52 43.78
C ALA A 150 17.56 17.99 44.48
N PRO A 151 18.60 17.59 43.73
CA PRO A 151 19.86 17.14 44.32
C PRO A 151 20.52 18.30 45.07
N GLN A 152 20.99 18.02 46.29
CA GLN A 152 21.78 18.93 47.13
C GLN A 152 23.21 19.05 46.61
#